data_AF-A0A939GAQ3-F1
#
_entry.id   AF-A0A939GAQ3-F1
#
_cell.length_a   1.000
_cell.length_b   1.000
_cell.length_c   1.000
_cell.angle_alpha   90.00
_cell.angle_beta   90.00
_cell.angle_gamma   90.00
#
_symmetry.space_group_name_H-M   'P 1'
#
loop_
_entity.id
_entity.type
_entity.pdbx_description
1 polymer ?
#
loop_
_entity_poly.entity_id
_entity_poly.type
_entity_poly.pdbx_seq_one_letter_code
_entity_poly.pdbx_strand_id
1 'polypeptide(L)'
;MKTLDYFVALAYVVVNAFSLLQVVGSFRWPTITRFVFFLIFLIAAIVNTRTVLNTPWVYESYADYAIPIYSRFILGPFGTIITPMVLCIAVGQVCIALSMFMKGPWFQVGCLGGMAFCLAIAPLGLGAAFPSTVLMAYAFYRLYKHEDRQTVADVLDRNQVLLPLD
;
A
#
# COMPACT_ATOMS: atom_id res chain seq x y z
N MET A 1 5.93 28.20 9.00
CA MET A 1 5.64 27.15 10.01
C MET A 1 4.17 26.79 10.01
N LYS A 2 3.25 27.64 10.50
CA LYS A 2 1.80 27.34 10.56
C LYS A 2 1.20 26.67 9.30
N THR A 3 1.46 27.21 8.11
CA THR A 3 0.91 26.66 6.85
C THR A 3 1.43 25.25 6.53
N LEU A 4 2.70 24.96 6.81
CA LEU A 4 3.30 23.63 6.60
C LEU A 4 2.69 22.60 7.55
N ASP A 5 2.48 22.99 8.80
CA ASP A 5 1.85 22.15 9.83
C ASP A 5 0.41 21.78 9.42
N TYR A 6 -0.33 22.72 8.82
CA TYR A 6 -1.66 22.45 8.27
C TYR A 6 -1.63 21.44 7.11
N PHE A 7 -0.67 21.56 6.19
CA PHE A 7 -0.56 20.60 5.08
C PHE A 7 -0.23 19.19 5.56
N VAL A 8 0.69 19.06 6.53
CA VAL A 8 1.04 17.75 7.13
C VAL A 8 -0.15 17.14 7.85
N ALA A 9 -0.86 17.93 8.66
CA ALA A 9 -2.06 17.47 9.37
C ALA A 9 -3.18 17.06 8.39
N LEU A 10 -3.41 17.85 7.34
CA LEU A 10 -4.39 17.53 6.30
C LEU A 10 -4.05 16.22 5.60
N ALA A 11 -2.79 16.06 5.15
CA ALA A 11 -2.34 14.83 4.50
C ALA A 11 -2.52 13.61 5.44
N TYR A 12 -2.13 13.75 6.70
CA TYR A 12 -2.29 12.70 7.71
C TYR A 12 -3.75 12.27 7.90
N VAL A 13 -4.67 13.23 8.04
CA VAL A 13 -6.11 12.94 8.21
C VAL A 13 -6.68 12.30 6.95
N VAL A 14 -6.33 12.81 5.77
CA VAL A 14 -6.78 12.27 4.48
C VAL A 14 -6.33 10.82 4.31
N VAL A 15 -5.06 10.50 4.59
CA VAL A 15 -4.53 9.14 4.45
C VAL A 15 -5.22 8.17 5.42
N ASN A 16 -5.46 8.58 6.67
CA ASN A 16 -6.18 7.75 7.63
C ASN A 16 -7.65 7.54 7.25
N ALA A 17 -8.36 8.60 6.85
CA ALA A 17 -9.74 8.49 6.36
C ALA A 17 -9.83 7.57 5.13
N PHE A 18 -8.89 7.72 4.20
CA PHE A 18 -8.80 6.87 3.01
C PHE A 18 -8.53 5.40 3.36
N SER A 19 -7.68 5.12 4.36
CA SER A 19 -7.46 3.74 4.82
C SER A 19 -8.70 3.12 5.45
N LEU A 20 -9.55 3.89 6.14
CA LEU A 20 -10.86 3.42 6.62
C LEU A 20 -11.79 3.12 5.45
N LEU A 21 -11.78 3.94 4.40
CA LEU A 21 -12.54 3.65 3.17
C LEU A 21 -12.10 2.34 2.52
N GLN A 22 -10.79 2.02 2.54
CA GLN A 22 -10.30 0.73 2.05
C GLN A 22 -10.78 -0.44 2.92
N VAL A 23 -10.84 -0.26 4.25
CA VAL A 23 -11.44 -1.26 5.14
C VAL A 23 -12.92 -1.47 4.79
N VAL A 24 -13.73 -0.41 4.74
CA VAL A 24 -15.16 -0.50 4.39
C VAL A 24 -15.37 -1.08 2.99
N GLY A 25 -14.54 -0.64 2.04
CA GLY A 25 -14.52 -1.12 0.67
C GLY A 25 -14.24 -2.62 0.58
N SER A 26 -13.35 -3.15 1.41
CA SER A 26 -13.04 -4.59 1.42
C SER A 26 -14.24 -5.48 1.80
N PHE A 27 -15.28 -4.91 2.44
CA PHE A 27 -16.55 -5.59 2.71
C PHE A 27 -17.58 -5.39 1.60
N ARG A 28 -17.72 -4.17 1.08
CA ARG A 28 -18.83 -3.80 0.17
C ARG A 28 -18.47 -3.88 -1.31
N TRP A 29 -17.23 -3.55 -1.65
CA TRP A 29 -16.72 -3.45 -3.02
C TRP A 29 -15.30 -4.05 -3.14
N PRO A 30 -15.15 -5.38 -2.99
CA PRO A 30 -13.83 -6.02 -3.00
C PRO A 30 -13.05 -5.74 -4.29
N THR A 31 -13.74 -5.77 -5.44
CA THR A 31 -13.14 -5.52 -6.75
C THR A 31 -12.57 -4.11 -6.90
N ILE A 32 -13.31 -3.09 -6.43
CA ILE A 32 -12.82 -1.71 -6.42
C ILE A 32 -11.64 -1.57 -5.46
N THR A 33 -11.75 -2.17 -4.27
CA THR A 33 -10.69 -2.14 -3.25
C THR A 33 -9.38 -2.73 -3.78
N ARG A 34 -9.46 -3.85 -4.52
CA ARG A 34 -8.32 -4.47 -5.20
C ARG A 34 -7.69 -3.54 -6.23
N PHE A 35 -8.51 -2.90 -7.07
CA PHE A 35 -8.02 -1.93 -8.05
C PHE A 35 -7.34 -0.72 -7.38
N VAL A 36 -7.90 -0.23 -6.29
CA VAL A 36 -7.30 0.86 -5.51
C VAL A 36 -5.96 0.41 -4.89
N PHE A 37 -5.87 -0.81 -4.34
CA PHE A 37 -4.58 -1.34 -3.86
C PHE A 37 -3.56 -1.50 -4.98
N PHE A 38 -3.98 -1.94 -6.16
CA PHE A 38 -3.11 -1.95 -7.34
C PHE A 38 -2.50 -0.57 -7.60
N LEU A 39 -3.34 0.48 -7.66
CA LEU A 39 -2.86 1.84 -7.90
C LEU A 39 -1.90 2.31 -6.80
N ILE A 40 -2.25 2.11 -5.52
CA ILE A 40 -1.40 2.52 -4.39
C ILE A 40 -0.03 1.87 -4.47
N PHE A 41 0.03 0.56 -4.64
CA PHE A 41 1.30 -0.17 -4.64
C PHE A 41 2.12 0.10 -5.90
N LEU A 42 1.48 0.27 -7.06
CA LEU A 42 2.17 0.65 -8.29
C LEU A 42 2.77 2.06 -8.19
N ILE A 43 2.00 3.03 -7.71
CA ILE A 43 2.49 4.40 -7.48
C ILE A 43 3.61 4.38 -6.46
N ALA A 44 3.46 3.65 -5.34
CA ALA A 44 4.50 3.50 -4.33
C ALA A 44 5.79 2.90 -4.93
N ALA A 45 5.70 1.88 -5.77
CA ALA A 45 6.87 1.29 -6.42
C ALA A 45 7.58 2.30 -7.33
N ILE A 46 6.83 3.06 -8.14
CA ILE A 46 7.38 4.08 -9.03
C ILE A 46 8.05 5.20 -8.23
N VAL A 47 7.36 5.74 -7.23
CA VAL A 47 7.89 6.80 -6.36
C VAL A 47 9.11 6.29 -5.61
N ASN A 48 9.07 5.10 -5.01
CA ASN A 48 10.19 4.57 -4.24
C ASN A 48 11.43 4.32 -5.11
N THR A 49 11.24 3.76 -6.31
CA THR A 49 12.31 3.55 -7.29
C THR A 49 12.93 4.88 -7.70
N ARG A 50 12.11 5.87 -8.07
CA ARG A 50 12.61 7.18 -8.48
C ARG A 50 13.32 7.90 -7.33
N THR A 51 12.72 7.92 -6.14
CA THR A 51 13.29 8.59 -4.97
C THR A 51 14.60 7.95 -4.57
N VAL A 52 14.71 6.61 -4.57
CA VAL A 52 15.96 5.98 -4.11
C VAL A 52 17.11 6.10 -5.11
N LEU A 53 16.81 6.15 -6.40
CA LEU A 53 17.85 6.34 -7.43
C LEU A 53 18.36 7.79 -7.50
N ASN A 54 17.55 8.78 -7.11
CA ASN A 54 17.91 10.19 -7.21
C ASN A 54 18.32 10.80 -5.86
N THR A 55 17.62 10.48 -4.78
CA THR A 55 17.77 11.09 -3.45
C THR A 55 17.60 10.05 -2.33
N PRO A 56 18.47 9.03 -2.22
CA PRO A 56 18.32 7.93 -1.26
C PRO A 56 18.37 8.37 0.21
N TRP A 57 19.11 9.43 0.55
CA TRP A 57 19.22 9.92 1.93
C TRP A 57 17.88 10.38 2.52
N VAL A 58 16.87 10.67 1.69
CA VAL A 58 15.52 11.03 2.16
C VAL A 58 14.91 9.92 3.03
N TYR A 59 15.28 8.65 2.80
CA TYR A 59 14.75 7.56 3.62
C TYR A 59 15.32 7.55 5.06
N GLU A 60 16.46 8.19 5.32
CA GLU A 60 16.98 8.33 6.68
C GLU A 60 16.10 9.25 7.53
N SER A 61 15.44 10.23 6.92
CA SER A 61 14.52 11.15 7.62
C SER A 61 13.31 10.45 8.26
N TYR A 62 12.98 9.22 7.85
CA TYR A 62 11.95 8.43 8.52
C TYR A 62 12.34 8.05 9.96
N ALA A 63 13.63 8.09 10.30
CA ALA A 63 14.12 7.82 11.65
C ALA A 63 13.58 8.79 12.70
N ASP A 64 13.25 10.02 12.30
CA ASP A 64 12.72 11.07 13.18
C ASP A 64 11.28 10.78 13.66
N TYR A 65 10.54 9.99 12.89
CA TYR A 65 9.14 9.66 13.17
C TYR A 65 8.94 8.24 13.70
N ALA A 66 9.96 7.41 13.58
CA ALA A 66 9.89 6.00 13.90
C ALA A 66 10.05 5.71 15.40
N ILE A 67 9.57 4.56 15.84
CA ILE A 67 9.87 4.07 17.19
C ILE A 67 11.38 3.83 17.36
N PRO A 68 11.93 3.86 18.60
CA PRO A 68 13.38 3.87 18.83
C PRO A 68 14.14 2.72 18.17
N ILE A 69 13.59 1.51 18.16
CA ILE A 69 14.26 0.35 17.54
C ILE A 69 14.33 0.45 16.01
N TYR A 70 13.30 1.02 15.38
CA TYR A 70 13.28 1.24 13.93
C TYR A 70 14.16 2.43 13.53
N SER A 71 14.17 3.49 14.33
CA SER A 71 15.08 4.63 14.14
C SER A 71 16.54 4.18 14.12
N ARG A 72 16.96 3.33 15.07
CA ARG A 72 18.31 2.71 15.08
C ARG A 72 18.58 1.82 13.87
N PHE A 73 17.58 1.07 13.39
CA PHE A 73 17.73 0.27 12.19
C PHE A 73 17.94 1.14 10.95
N ILE A 74 17.15 2.21 10.81
CA ILE A 74 17.21 3.17 9.69
C ILE A 74 18.59 3.84 9.65
N LEU A 75 19.04 4.39 10.77
CA LEU A 75 20.33 5.11 10.87
C LEU A 75 21.55 4.17 10.90
N GLY A 76 21.34 2.85 10.99
CA GLY A 76 22.39 1.85 11.08
C GLY A 76 22.42 0.94 9.84
N PRO A 77 22.02 -0.35 9.96
CA PRO A 77 22.11 -1.29 8.85
C PRO A 77 21.37 -0.88 7.58
N PHE A 78 20.21 -0.22 7.68
CA PHE A 78 19.48 0.23 6.49
C PHE A 78 20.23 1.34 5.75
N GLY A 79 20.79 2.32 6.48
CA GLY A 79 21.52 3.45 5.93
C GLY A 79 22.70 3.05 5.03
N THR A 80 23.33 1.89 5.28
CA THR A 80 24.45 1.41 4.46
C THR A 80 24.02 0.76 3.14
N ILE A 81 22.75 0.40 3.01
CA ILE A 81 22.21 -0.36 1.86
C ILE A 81 20.83 0.15 1.40
N ILE A 82 20.54 1.45 1.57
CA ILE A 82 19.24 2.06 1.27
C ILE A 82 18.79 1.69 -0.16
N THR A 83 19.65 1.95 -1.15
CA THR A 83 19.32 1.74 -2.57
C THR A 83 18.91 0.31 -2.89
N PRO A 84 19.75 -0.72 -2.66
CA PRO A 84 19.34 -2.09 -2.96
C PRO A 84 18.14 -2.52 -2.12
N MET A 85 18.02 -2.12 -0.85
CA MET A 85 16.89 -2.53 -0.01
C MET A 85 15.56 -1.93 -0.50
N VAL A 86 15.51 -0.63 -0.81
CA VAL A 86 14.29 0.02 -1.30
C VAL A 86 13.93 -0.45 -2.71
N LEU A 87 14.91 -0.76 -3.58
CA LEU A 87 14.62 -1.37 -4.88
C LEU A 87 14.00 -2.78 -4.72
N CYS A 88 14.49 -3.60 -3.77
CA CYS A 88 13.84 -4.87 -3.45
C CYS A 88 12.40 -4.67 -2.94
N ILE A 89 12.17 -3.65 -2.10
CA ILE A 89 10.81 -3.29 -1.65
C ILE A 89 9.94 -2.87 -2.84
N ALA A 90 10.46 -2.06 -3.76
CA ALA A 90 9.72 -1.61 -4.95
C ALA A 90 9.33 -2.79 -5.86
N VAL A 91 10.20 -3.78 -6.04
CA VAL A 91 9.86 -5.03 -6.74
C VAL A 91 8.72 -5.76 -6.02
N GLY A 92 8.81 -5.90 -4.69
CA GLY A 92 7.73 -6.48 -3.89
C GLY A 92 6.41 -5.72 -4.04
N GLN A 93 6.46 -4.38 -4.10
CA GLN A 93 5.28 -3.54 -4.34
C GLN A 93 4.67 -3.77 -5.72
N VAL A 94 5.48 -3.94 -6.77
CA VAL A 94 4.97 -4.33 -8.10
C VAL A 94 4.30 -5.70 -8.05
N CYS A 95 4.91 -6.69 -7.39
CA CYS A 95 4.31 -8.02 -7.24
C CYS A 95 2.95 -7.95 -6.53
N ILE A 96 2.84 -7.18 -5.45
CA ILE A 96 1.57 -6.94 -4.74
C ILE A 96 0.57 -6.28 -5.69
N ALA A 97 0.96 -5.23 -6.42
CA ALA A 97 0.07 -4.55 -7.34
C ALA A 97 -0.49 -5.49 -8.42
N LEU A 98 0.37 -6.24 -9.10
CA LEU A 98 -0.06 -7.16 -10.17
C LEU A 98 -0.96 -8.29 -9.65
N SER A 99 -0.66 -8.81 -8.45
CA SER A 99 -1.47 -9.86 -7.83
C SER A 99 -2.93 -9.45 -7.59
N MET A 100 -3.22 -8.14 -7.46
CA MET A 100 -4.57 -7.63 -7.28
C MET A 100 -5.48 -7.88 -8.49
N PHE A 101 -4.95 -8.21 -9.67
CA PHE A 101 -5.73 -8.63 -10.84
C PHE A 101 -5.84 -10.15 -11.01
N MET A 102 -5.11 -10.94 -10.21
CA MET A 102 -5.06 -12.40 -10.34
C MET A 102 -6.18 -13.07 -9.53
N LYS A 103 -6.36 -14.39 -9.64
CA LYS A 103 -7.29 -15.17 -8.80
C LYS A 103 -6.53 -16.26 -8.06
N GLY A 104 -7.13 -16.86 -7.02
CA GLY A 104 -6.58 -18.04 -6.37
C GLY A 104 -5.30 -17.74 -5.56
N PRO A 105 -4.35 -18.70 -5.54
CA PRO A 105 -3.14 -18.61 -4.73
C PRO A 105 -2.31 -17.34 -4.96
N TRP A 106 -2.24 -16.84 -6.20
CA TRP A 106 -1.47 -15.64 -6.52
C TRP A 106 -2.06 -14.38 -5.87
N PHE A 107 -3.38 -14.26 -5.87
CA PHE A 107 -4.07 -13.17 -5.17
C PHE A 107 -3.87 -13.26 -3.65
N GLN A 108 -3.92 -14.47 -3.11
CA GLN A 108 -3.69 -14.73 -1.69
C GLN A 108 -2.26 -14.35 -1.27
N VAL A 109 -1.25 -14.78 -2.01
CA VAL A 109 0.16 -14.39 -1.79
C VAL A 109 0.33 -12.88 -1.90
N GLY A 110 -0.35 -12.26 -2.86
CA GLY A 110 -0.47 -10.81 -2.99
C GLY A 110 -0.96 -10.11 -1.73
N CYS A 111 -2.07 -10.61 -1.17
CA CYS A 111 -2.63 -10.07 0.08
C CYS A 111 -1.70 -10.29 1.27
N LEU A 112 -1.05 -11.45 1.37
CA LEU A 112 -0.04 -11.73 2.39
C LEU A 112 1.14 -10.76 2.28
N GLY A 113 1.63 -10.50 1.06
CA GLY A 113 2.67 -9.51 0.79
C GLY A 113 2.25 -8.10 1.18
N GLY A 114 1.03 -7.70 0.83
CA GLY A 114 0.43 -6.42 1.21
C GLY A 114 0.36 -6.23 2.72
N MET A 115 -0.11 -7.26 3.45
CA MET A 115 -0.12 -7.26 4.92
C MET A 115 1.28 -7.14 5.50
N ALA A 116 2.22 -7.99 5.04
CA ALA A 116 3.59 -7.98 5.53
C ALA A 116 4.26 -6.61 5.31
N PHE A 117 4.09 -6.02 4.12
CA PHE A 117 4.59 -4.69 3.81
C PHE A 117 4.00 -3.63 4.76
N CYS A 118 2.67 -3.54 4.85
CA CYS A 118 1.99 -2.56 5.68
C CYS A 118 2.38 -2.67 7.16
N LEU A 119 2.45 -3.89 7.70
CA LEU A 119 2.86 -4.13 9.09
C LEU A 119 4.33 -3.81 9.31
N ALA A 120 5.21 -4.13 8.34
CA ALA A 120 6.63 -3.82 8.43
C ALA A 120 6.91 -2.32 8.44
N ILE A 121 6.09 -1.48 7.79
CA ILE A 121 6.28 -0.02 7.82
C ILE A 121 5.49 0.68 8.93
N ALA A 122 4.61 -0.02 9.66
CA ALA A 122 3.86 0.56 10.77
C ALA A 122 4.73 1.19 11.88
N PRO A 123 5.89 0.62 12.25
CA PRO A 123 6.82 1.22 13.22
C PRO A 123 7.44 2.57 12.79
N LEU A 124 7.26 3.01 11.54
CA LEU A 124 7.67 4.34 11.08
C LEU A 124 6.79 5.48 11.62
N GLY A 125 5.71 5.15 12.35
CA GLY A 125 4.89 6.13 13.03
C GLY A 125 4.25 7.14 12.09
N LEU A 126 4.40 8.43 12.39
CA LEU A 126 3.86 9.52 11.57
C LEU A 126 4.43 9.52 10.15
N GLY A 127 5.67 9.05 9.97
CA GLY A 127 6.32 8.97 8.65
C GLY A 127 5.61 8.02 7.68
N ALA A 128 4.89 7.02 8.20
CA ALA A 128 4.02 6.15 7.40
C ALA A 128 2.53 6.41 7.63
N ALA A 129 2.18 7.58 8.19
CA ALA A 129 0.81 7.95 8.52
C ALA A 129 0.07 6.90 9.38
N PHE A 130 0.77 6.26 10.33
CA PHE A 130 0.14 5.36 11.31
C PHE A 130 -1.10 6.02 11.94
N PRO A 131 -2.24 5.32 12.14
CA PRO A 131 -2.47 3.88 12.00
C PRO A 131 -2.91 3.39 10.61
N SER A 132 -2.83 4.22 9.56
CA SER A 132 -3.33 3.86 8.22
C SER A 132 -2.75 2.55 7.67
N THR A 133 -1.48 2.28 7.95
CA THR A 133 -0.81 1.03 7.54
C THR A 133 -1.44 -0.20 8.16
N VAL A 134 -1.81 -0.16 9.45
CA VAL A 134 -2.50 -1.25 10.14
C VAL A 134 -3.92 -1.44 9.58
N LEU A 135 -4.62 -0.34 9.30
CA LEU A 135 -5.95 -0.39 8.68
C LEU A 135 -5.90 -1.01 7.28
N MET A 136 -4.92 -0.63 6.47
CA MET A 136 -4.70 -1.23 5.15
C MET A 136 -4.32 -2.71 5.25
N ALA A 137 -3.50 -3.11 6.23
CA ALA A 137 -3.20 -4.51 6.49
C ALA A 137 -4.48 -5.29 6.85
N TYR A 138 -5.38 -4.71 7.65
CA TYR A 138 -6.67 -5.33 7.95
C TYR A 138 -7.56 -5.46 6.71
N ALA A 139 -7.59 -4.48 5.82
CA ALA A 139 -8.30 -4.57 4.56
C ALA A 139 -7.73 -5.70 3.65
N PHE A 140 -6.41 -5.88 3.61
CA PHE A 140 -5.81 -7.05 2.93
C PHE A 140 -6.17 -8.37 3.60
N TYR A 141 -6.15 -8.44 4.94
CA TYR A 141 -6.59 -9.62 5.68
C TYR A 141 -8.03 -10.00 5.33
N ARG A 142 -8.90 -8.99 5.24
CA ARG A 142 -10.30 -9.17 4.86
C ARG A 142 -10.40 -9.69 3.42
N LEU A 143 -9.71 -9.07 2.46
CA LEU A 143 -9.65 -9.56 1.08
C LEU A 143 -9.11 -11.00 0.98
N TYR A 144 -8.11 -11.35 1.78
CA TYR A 144 -7.55 -12.70 1.87
C TYR A 144 -8.58 -13.72 2.40
N LYS A 145 -9.37 -13.36 3.42
CA LYS A 145 -10.31 -14.28 4.10
C LYS A 145 -11.62 -14.52 3.37
N HIS A 146 -12.14 -13.56 2.62
CA HIS A 146 -13.21 -13.86 1.65
C HIS A 146 -12.71 -13.43 0.29
N GLU A 147 -11.85 -14.28 -0.25
CA GLU A 147 -11.54 -14.30 -1.67
C GLU A 147 -12.86 -14.41 -2.45
N ASP A 148 -13.41 -13.27 -2.83
CA ASP A 148 -14.62 -13.21 -3.62
C ASP A 148 -14.26 -13.22 -5.11
N ARG A 149 -15.00 -14.05 -5.85
CA ARG A 149 -14.59 -14.78 -7.06
C ARG A 149 -14.48 -13.93 -8.33
N GLN A 150 -14.83 -12.64 -8.24
CA GLN A 150 -15.01 -11.76 -9.39
C GLN A 150 -13.87 -10.75 -9.53
N THR A 151 -13.18 -10.78 -10.67
CA THR A 151 -12.22 -9.74 -11.07
C THR A 151 -12.93 -8.51 -11.61
N VAL A 152 -12.18 -7.41 -11.80
CA VAL A 152 -12.67 -6.22 -12.52
C VAL A 152 -13.19 -6.62 -13.91
N ALA A 153 -12.49 -7.53 -14.59
CA ALA A 153 -12.91 -8.07 -15.89
C ALA A 153 -14.28 -8.76 -15.79
N ASP A 154 -14.50 -9.64 -14.80
CA ASP A 154 -15.79 -10.33 -14.65
C ASP A 154 -16.96 -9.36 -14.42
N VAL A 155 -16.73 -8.25 -13.72
CA VAL A 155 -17.75 -7.21 -13.48
C VAL A 155 -18.07 -6.43 -14.76
N LEU A 156 -17.04 -6.12 -15.56
CA LEU A 156 -17.21 -5.43 -16.84
C LEU A 156 -17.95 -6.33 -17.84
N ASP A 157 -17.53 -7.59 -17.97
CA ASP A 157 -18.15 -8.56 -18.88
C ASP A 157 -19.62 -8.79 -18.52
N ARG A 158 -19.94 -8.95 -17.23
CA ARG A 158 -21.32 -9.12 -16.77
C ARG A 158 -22.22 -7.93 -17.10
N ASN A 159 -21.70 -6.71 -17.05
CA ASN A 159 -22.46 -5.49 -17.33
C ASN A 159 -22.55 -5.16 -18.83
N GLN A 160 -21.74 -5.78 -19.69
CA GLN A 160 -21.83 -5.63 -21.15
C GLN A 160 -22.90 -6.49 -21.81
N VAL A 161 -23.46 -7.50 -21.12
CA VAL A 161 -24.50 -8.42 -21.66
C VAL A 161 -25.89 -7.74 -21.83
N LEU A 162 -26.01 -6.45 -21.55
CA LEU A 162 -27.29 -5.70 -21.59
C LEU A 162 -27.52 -4.86 -22.86
N LEU A 163 -26.71 -5.00 -23.91
CA LEU A 163 -27.07 -4.46 -25.23
C LEU A 163 -27.74 -5.55 -26.06
N PRO A 164 -29.08 -5.58 -26.17
CA PRO A 164 -29.70 -6.31 -27.25
C PRO A 164 -29.21 -5.69 -28.56
N LEU A 165 -28.48 -6.47 -29.34
CA LEU A 165 -28.26 -6.19 -30.75
C LEU A 165 -29.49 -6.70 -31.49
N ASP A 166 -30.55 -5.89 -31.47
CA ASP A 166 -31.65 -5.96 -32.44
C ASP A 166 -31.67 -4.66 -33.25
#